data_AF-A0A7S4DIL5-F1
#
_entry.id   AF-A0A7S4DIL5-F1
#
_cell.length_a   1.000
_cell.length_b   1.000
_cell.length_c   1.000
_cell.angle_alpha   90.00
_cell.angle_beta   90.00
_cell.angle_gamma   90.00
#
_symmetry.space_group_name_H-M   'P 1'
#
loop_
_entity.id
_entity.type
_entity.pdbx_description
1 polymer ?
#
loop_
_entity_poly.entity_id
_entity_poly.type
_entity_poly.pdbx_seq_one_letter_code
_entity_poly.pdbx_strand_id
1 'polypeptide(L)'
;STTDNHSHNVHVIFTCDEENDDDYSDIEGQFPFANFIKEEDARLRQNGQSEFNGFQAALFEALPLEEGQNTNNKTDQQEFVLFLVDDMIIFDTFCLWEAAEHLGRDSSVFSFHSKLHPGISYCHTKGEACPAPGGFTGVGRPTAGGEGPPGALLTVALLRFGRAAAELEWAYAWDLAGGLYRRADVARVVRKILLDHEEEEEGG
;
A
#
# COMPACT_ATOMS: atom_id res chain seq x y z
N SER A 1 -22.87 -16.46 10.28
CA SER A 1 -21.95 -16.72 9.17
C SER A 1 -22.46 -15.95 7.96
N THR A 2 -22.22 -14.65 7.96
CA THR A 2 -22.41 -13.78 6.81
C THR A 2 -21.10 -13.85 6.05
N THR A 3 -21.12 -14.40 4.84
CA THR A 3 -20.02 -14.23 3.89
C THR A 3 -20.04 -12.75 3.51
N ASP A 4 -19.25 -11.94 4.21
CA ASP A 4 -19.03 -10.55 3.82
C ASP A 4 -18.44 -10.58 2.41
N ASN A 5 -19.19 -10.08 1.44
CA ASN A 5 -18.71 -9.86 0.10
C ASN A 5 -17.70 -8.73 0.19
N HIS A 6 -16.41 -9.08 0.24
CA HIS A 6 -15.32 -8.13 0.25
C HIS A 6 -15.31 -7.43 -1.12
N SER A 7 -15.92 -6.24 -1.19
CA SER A 7 -16.03 -5.41 -2.40
C SER A 7 -14.73 -4.69 -2.77
N HIS A 8 -13.60 -5.05 -2.17
CA HIS A 8 -12.31 -4.41 -2.40
C HIS A 8 -11.30 -5.46 -2.79
N ASN A 9 -10.50 -5.16 -3.82
CA ASN A 9 -9.35 -5.97 -4.21
C ASN A 9 -8.09 -5.24 -3.76
N VAL A 10 -7.20 -5.91 -3.02
CA VAL A 10 -5.96 -5.30 -2.53
C VAL A 10 -4.78 -6.05 -3.11
N HIS A 11 -3.92 -5.34 -3.82
CA HIS A 11 -2.64 -5.84 -4.29
C HIS A 11 -1.57 -5.48 -3.26
N VAL A 12 -0.80 -6.44 -2.79
CA VAL A 12 0.30 -6.22 -1.85
C VAL A 12 1.60 -6.46 -2.59
N ILE A 13 2.35 -5.40 -2.87
CA ILE A 13 3.68 -5.48 -3.48
C ILE A 13 4.71 -5.49 -2.37
N PHE A 14 5.59 -6.48 -2.35
CA PHE A 14 6.58 -6.63 -1.30
C PHE A 14 7.92 -7.18 -1.80
N THR A 15 8.96 -6.89 -1.02
CA THR A 15 10.31 -7.47 -1.17
C THR A 15 10.58 -8.40 -0.01
N CYS A 16 11.18 -9.55 -0.27
CA CYS A 16 11.58 -10.45 0.80
C CYS A 16 12.86 -11.18 0.45
N ASP A 17 13.85 -11.06 1.32
CA ASP A 17 15.05 -11.89 1.29
C ASP A 17 14.66 -13.37 1.51
N GLU A 18 15.43 -14.29 0.91
CA GLU A 18 15.16 -15.73 1.02
C GLU A 18 15.11 -16.23 2.47
N GLU A 19 15.79 -15.56 3.39
CA GLU A 19 15.83 -15.92 4.82
C GLU A 19 14.51 -15.62 5.55
N ASN A 20 13.67 -14.72 5.02
CA ASN A 20 12.42 -14.27 5.64
C ASN A 20 11.16 -14.80 4.94
N ASP A 21 11.29 -15.68 3.94
CA ASP A 21 10.17 -16.13 3.08
C ASP A 21 9.04 -16.79 3.90
N ASP A 22 9.42 -17.53 4.95
CA ASP A 22 8.47 -18.17 5.87
C ASP A 22 7.62 -17.14 6.63
N ASP A 23 8.21 -16.03 7.09
CA ASP A 23 7.50 -14.97 7.83
C ASP A 23 6.44 -14.28 6.95
N TYR A 24 6.70 -14.15 5.65
CA TYR A 24 5.73 -13.57 4.72
C TYR A 24 4.58 -14.52 4.39
N SER A 25 4.82 -15.84 4.40
CA SER A 25 3.74 -16.82 4.23
C SER A 25 2.66 -16.72 5.32
N ASP A 26 3.07 -16.38 6.55
CA ASP A 26 2.15 -16.10 7.65
C ASP A 26 1.33 -14.82 7.42
N ILE A 27 1.92 -13.80 6.79
CA ILE A 27 1.22 -12.57 6.41
C ILE A 27 0.18 -12.85 5.32
N GLU A 28 0.53 -13.66 4.31
CA GLU A 28 -0.43 -14.07 3.27
C GLU A 28 -1.63 -14.79 3.87
N GLY A 29 -1.38 -15.68 4.85
CA GLY A 29 -2.43 -16.38 5.59
C GLY A 29 -3.36 -15.46 6.39
N GLN A 30 -2.87 -14.31 6.85
CA GLN A 30 -3.67 -13.31 7.56
C GLN A 30 -4.58 -12.50 6.63
N PHE A 31 -4.21 -12.34 5.37
CA PHE A 31 -4.95 -11.54 4.38
C PHE A 31 -5.31 -12.37 3.13
N PRO A 32 -6.12 -13.44 3.26
CA PRO A 32 -6.44 -14.35 2.15
C PRO A 32 -7.26 -13.70 1.02
N PHE A 33 -7.74 -12.47 1.22
CA PHE A 33 -8.45 -11.68 0.21
C PHE A 33 -7.51 -10.79 -0.63
N ALA A 34 -6.24 -10.66 -0.23
CA ALA A 34 -5.26 -9.82 -0.91
C ALA A 34 -4.48 -10.63 -1.95
N ASN A 35 -4.05 -9.96 -3.01
CA ASN A 35 -3.18 -10.51 -4.04
C ASN A 35 -1.73 -10.10 -3.75
N PHE A 36 -0.92 -11.04 -3.28
CA PHE A 36 0.48 -10.82 -2.93
C PHE A 36 1.37 -10.97 -4.17
N ILE A 37 2.24 -9.98 -4.37
CA ILE A 37 3.13 -9.87 -5.52
C ILE A 37 4.54 -9.61 -5.00
N LYS A 38 5.34 -10.68 -4.94
CA LYS A 38 6.76 -10.63 -4.63
C LYS A 38 7.54 -10.07 -5.81
N GLU A 39 8.40 -9.08 -5.58
CA GLU A 39 9.18 -8.41 -6.63
C GLU A 39 10.05 -9.38 -7.44
N GLU A 40 10.70 -10.32 -6.76
CA GLU A 40 11.58 -11.31 -7.38
C GLU A 40 10.81 -12.23 -8.33
N ASP A 41 9.61 -12.66 -7.90
CA ASP A 41 8.76 -13.55 -8.68
C ASP A 41 8.15 -12.84 -9.89
N ALA A 42 7.70 -11.60 -9.71
CA ALA A 42 7.19 -10.79 -10.79
C ALA A 42 8.25 -10.59 -11.87
N ARG A 43 9.51 -10.32 -11.47
CA ARG A 43 10.64 -10.23 -12.40
C ARG A 43 10.86 -11.53 -13.19
N LEU A 44 10.81 -12.68 -12.52
CA LEU A 44 10.98 -13.98 -13.16
C LEU A 44 9.86 -14.28 -14.17
N ARG A 45 8.61 -13.89 -13.85
CA ARG A 45 7.45 -14.07 -14.74
C ARG A 45 7.52 -13.24 -16.03
N GLN A 46 8.22 -12.10 -16.01
CA GLN A 46 8.44 -11.28 -17.21
C GLN A 46 9.47 -11.88 -18.20
N ASN A 47 9.81 -13.17 -18.06
CA ASN A 47 10.70 -13.92 -18.96
C ASN A 47 12.07 -13.25 -19.19
N GLY A 48 12.57 -12.51 -18.20
CA GLY A 48 13.85 -11.81 -18.32
C GLY A 48 13.84 -10.68 -19.35
N GLN A 49 12.70 -10.02 -19.59
CA GLN A 49 12.71 -8.70 -20.21
C GLN A 49 13.66 -7.80 -19.41
N SER A 50 14.86 -7.60 -19.97
CA SER A 50 16.05 -7.03 -19.32
C SER A 50 15.85 -5.61 -18.78
N GLU A 51 14.76 -4.95 -19.17
CA GLU A 51 14.56 -3.53 -18.94
C GLU A 51 13.85 -3.24 -17.61
N PHE A 52 13.10 -4.21 -17.06
CA PHE A 52 12.39 -4.00 -15.80
C PHE A 52 13.18 -4.52 -14.59
N ASN A 53 13.33 -3.67 -13.58
CA ASN A 53 13.69 -4.13 -12.24
C ASN A 53 12.52 -4.86 -11.57
N GLY A 54 12.77 -5.51 -10.42
CA GLY A 54 11.75 -6.31 -9.72
C GLY A 54 10.50 -5.51 -9.35
N PHE A 55 10.71 -4.33 -8.75
CA PHE A 55 9.65 -3.40 -8.42
C PHE A 55 8.78 -3.01 -9.62
N GLN A 56 9.39 -2.66 -10.76
CA GLN A 56 8.66 -2.33 -11.98
C GLN A 56 7.82 -3.52 -12.45
N ALA A 57 8.38 -4.73 -12.47
CA ALA A 57 7.64 -5.94 -12.85
C ALA A 57 6.43 -6.18 -11.94
N ALA A 58 6.61 -6.06 -10.61
CA ALA A 58 5.52 -6.19 -9.64
C ALA A 58 4.45 -5.10 -9.81
N LEU A 59 4.88 -3.88 -10.09
CA LEU A 59 4.00 -2.74 -10.33
C LEU A 59 3.15 -2.95 -11.58
N PHE A 60 3.72 -3.44 -12.69
CA PHE A 60 2.96 -3.78 -13.90
C PHE A 60 2.00 -4.95 -13.68
N GLU A 61 2.36 -5.90 -12.83
CA GLU A 61 1.47 -7.00 -12.46
C GLU A 61 0.28 -6.52 -11.61
N ALA A 62 0.51 -5.60 -10.67
CA ALA A 62 -0.55 -4.98 -9.87
C ALA A 62 -1.40 -3.98 -10.68
N LEU A 63 -0.80 -3.37 -11.70
CA LEU A 63 -1.37 -2.31 -12.53
C LEU A 63 -1.29 -2.69 -14.01
N PRO A 64 -2.02 -3.73 -14.47
CA PRO A 64 -2.09 -3.98 -15.90
C PRO A 64 -2.57 -2.71 -16.61
N LEU A 65 -1.67 -2.10 -17.37
CA LEU A 65 -1.94 -0.94 -18.19
C LEU A 65 -2.80 -1.43 -19.35
N GLU A 66 -4.12 -1.48 -19.15
CA GLU A 66 -5.02 -1.81 -20.25
C GLU A 66 -4.98 -0.68 -21.28
N GLU A 67 -4.19 -0.88 -22.33
CA GLU A 67 -4.25 -0.04 -23.52
C GLU A 67 -5.62 -0.24 -24.19
N GLY A 68 -6.51 0.73 -24.00
CA GLY A 68 -7.73 0.84 -24.80
C GLY A 68 -8.89 -0.09 -24.44
N GLN A 69 -8.90 -0.74 -23.26
CA GLN A 69 -10.09 -1.48 -22.84
C GLN A 69 -11.21 -0.54 -22.38
N ASN A 70 -12.38 -0.73 -23.00
CA ASN A 70 -13.61 0.00 -22.73
C ASN A 70 -14.12 -0.39 -21.33
N THR A 71 -13.89 0.46 -20.33
CA THR A 71 -14.14 0.20 -18.90
C THR A 71 -15.60 0.02 -18.51
N ASN A 72 -16.54 0.06 -19.46
CA ASN A 72 -17.98 0.09 -19.20
C ASN A 72 -18.56 -1.18 -18.55
N ASN A 73 -17.79 -2.28 -18.42
CA ASN A 73 -18.25 -3.53 -17.82
C ASN A 73 -17.42 -4.00 -16.61
N LYS A 74 -16.41 -3.25 -16.16
CA LYS A 74 -15.75 -3.60 -14.90
C LYS A 74 -16.69 -3.22 -13.77
N THR A 75 -17.09 -4.23 -12.99
CA THR A 75 -17.77 -4.07 -11.71
C THR A 75 -17.10 -2.94 -10.91
N ASP A 76 -17.88 -2.09 -10.23
CA ASP A 76 -17.46 -0.93 -9.40
C ASP A 76 -16.55 -1.30 -8.21
N GLN A 77 -15.86 -2.44 -8.27
CA GLN A 77 -14.93 -2.90 -7.25
C GLN A 77 -13.74 -1.94 -7.20
N GLN A 78 -13.55 -1.31 -6.04
CA GLN A 78 -12.40 -0.45 -5.84
C GLN A 78 -11.17 -1.32 -5.60
N GLU A 79 -10.09 -0.97 -6.26
CA GLU A 79 -8.82 -1.67 -6.17
C GLU A 79 -7.80 -0.80 -5.43
N PHE A 80 -6.97 -1.44 -4.61
CA PHE A 80 -5.97 -0.79 -3.78
C PHE A 80 -4.61 -1.45 -3.97
N VAL A 81 -3.54 -0.70 -3.68
CA VAL A 81 -2.16 -1.18 -3.70
C VAL A 81 -1.52 -0.83 -2.37
N LEU A 82 -1.05 -1.85 -1.66
CA LEU A 82 -0.21 -1.73 -0.47
C LEU A 82 1.24 -2.00 -0.89
N PHE A 83 2.14 -1.09 -0.56
CA PHE A 83 3.57 -1.31 -0.72
C PHE A 83 4.18 -1.72 0.62
N LEU A 84 4.93 -2.82 0.62
CA LEU A 84 5.69 -3.36 1.74
C LEU A 84 7.12 -3.66 1.26
N VAL A 85 7.76 -2.64 0.70
CA VAL A 85 9.16 -2.70 0.28
C VAL A 85 10.05 -2.49 1.51
N ASP A 86 11.25 -3.05 1.48
CA ASP A 86 12.24 -3.08 2.57
C ASP A 86 11.84 -4.00 3.77
N ASP A 87 12.48 -3.80 4.92
CA ASP A 87 12.33 -4.61 6.15
C ASP A 87 11.03 -4.29 6.92
N MET A 88 9.88 -4.30 6.24
CA MET A 88 8.61 -3.89 6.84
C MET A 88 7.94 -5.06 7.58
N ILE A 89 7.85 -4.96 8.91
CA ILE A 89 7.16 -5.95 9.74
C ILE A 89 5.70 -5.51 9.95
N ILE A 90 4.74 -6.34 9.52
CA ILE A 90 3.32 -6.15 9.83
C ILE A 90 3.00 -6.89 11.13
N PHE A 91 2.48 -6.15 12.11
CA PHE A 91 1.91 -6.73 13.32
C PHE A 91 0.42 -7.01 13.13
N ASP A 92 -0.09 -8.00 13.86
CA ASP A 92 -1.50 -8.47 13.91
C ASP A 92 -2.55 -7.37 14.22
N THR A 93 -2.11 -6.18 14.57
CA THR A 93 -2.96 -5.02 14.91
C THR A 93 -3.42 -4.21 13.69
N PHE A 94 -2.90 -4.46 12.50
CA PHE A 94 -3.28 -3.72 11.28
C PHE A 94 -4.42 -4.40 10.49
N CYS A 95 -5.62 -3.84 10.53
CA CYS A 95 -6.74 -4.27 9.68
C CYS A 95 -6.66 -3.59 8.30
N LEU A 96 -6.01 -4.27 7.36
CA LEU A 96 -5.89 -3.83 5.96
C LEU A 96 -7.25 -3.54 5.31
N TRP A 97 -8.28 -4.32 5.65
CA TRP A 97 -9.64 -4.14 5.13
C TRP A 97 -10.24 -2.79 5.52
N GLU A 98 -10.18 -2.43 6.81
CA GLU A 98 -10.74 -1.16 7.30
C GLU A 98 -10.01 0.05 6.69
N ALA A 99 -8.68 -0.07 6.51
CA ALA A 99 -7.89 0.95 5.83
C ALA A 99 -8.33 1.11 4.36
N ALA A 100 -8.50 0.02 3.62
CA ALA A 100 -9.00 0.04 2.25
C ALA A 100 -10.41 0.62 2.14
N GLU A 101 -11.32 0.20 3.04
CA GLU A 101 -12.70 0.70 3.10
C GLU A 101 -12.76 2.21 3.37
N HIS A 102 -11.95 2.70 4.31
CA HIS A 102 -11.85 4.13 4.58
C HIS A 102 -11.24 4.90 3.41
N LEU A 103 -10.16 4.36 2.84
CA LEU A 103 -9.52 4.98 1.68
C LEU A 103 -10.48 5.03 0.51
N GLY A 104 -11.32 4.03 0.32
CA GLY A 104 -12.34 3.97 -0.71
C GLY A 104 -13.43 5.03 -0.58
N ARG A 105 -13.86 5.29 0.66
CA ARG A 105 -14.95 6.24 1.00
C ARG A 105 -14.54 7.70 1.01
N ASP A 106 -13.33 8.03 1.46
CA ASP A 106 -12.86 9.41 1.58
C ASP A 106 -11.83 9.73 0.49
N SER A 107 -12.25 10.49 -0.54
CA SER A 107 -11.36 10.92 -1.62
C SER A 107 -10.41 12.04 -1.24
N SER A 108 -10.56 12.61 -0.03
CA SER A 108 -9.63 13.62 0.51
C SER A 108 -8.42 12.98 1.21
N VAL A 109 -8.42 11.66 1.39
CA VAL A 109 -7.28 10.87 1.86
C VAL A 109 -6.57 10.29 0.64
N PHE A 110 -5.28 10.60 0.51
CA PHE A 110 -4.46 10.12 -0.59
C PHE A 110 -3.89 8.71 -0.32
N SER A 111 -3.46 8.46 0.92
CA SER A 111 -2.81 7.23 1.33
C SER A 111 -3.06 6.93 2.81
N PHE A 112 -2.98 5.64 3.17
CA PHE A 112 -2.83 5.18 4.54
C PHE A 112 -1.39 4.72 4.77
N HIS A 113 -0.81 5.05 5.92
CA HIS A 113 0.55 4.66 6.28
C HIS A 113 0.48 3.72 7.47
N SER A 114 0.76 2.42 7.26
CA SER A 114 0.74 1.42 8.33
C SER A 114 1.76 1.74 9.42
N LYS A 115 2.95 2.23 9.05
CA LYS A 115 4.04 2.56 9.98
C LYS A 115 3.74 3.65 11.02
N LEU A 116 2.63 4.40 10.87
CA LEU A 116 2.15 5.33 11.88
C LEU A 116 1.34 4.68 13.01
N HIS A 117 1.12 3.37 12.93
CA HIS A 117 0.51 2.62 14.01
C HIS A 117 1.37 2.73 15.28
N PRO A 118 0.82 3.05 16.47
CA PRO A 118 1.59 3.19 17.71
C PRO A 118 2.35 1.93 18.15
N GLY A 119 1.96 0.76 17.63
CA GLY A 119 2.64 -0.51 17.85
C GLY A 119 3.81 -0.77 16.90
N ILE A 120 3.97 0.03 15.84
CA ILE A 120 5.07 -0.12 14.89
C ILE A 120 6.20 0.82 15.30
N SER A 121 7.40 0.24 15.42
CA SER A 121 8.65 1.01 15.50
C SER A 121 9.30 1.00 14.12
N TYR A 122 9.73 2.17 13.66
CA TYR A 122 10.41 2.32 12.38
C TYR A 122 11.79 2.94 12.64
N CYS A 123 12.79 2.54 11.84
CA CYS A 123 14.15 3.03 11.93
C CYS A 123 14.61 3.56 10.56
N HIS A 124 15.55 4.51 10.55
CA HIS A 124 16.09 5.09 9.33
C HIS A 124 17.58 4.88 9.20
N THR A 125 18.03 4.83 7.95
CA THR A 125 19.37 4.44 7.48
C THR A 125 20.50 5.41 7.84
N LYS A 126 20.32 6.33 8.79
CA LYS A 126 21.38 7.31 9.12
C LYS A 126 21.53 7.69 10.59
N GLY A 127 21.04 6.88 11.53
CA GLY A 127 21.24 7.14 12.97
C GLY A 127 20.66 8.47 13.47
N GLU A 128 19.78 9.09 12.68
CA GLU A 128 19.01 10.27 13.05
C GLU A 128 17.59 9.82 13.40
N ALA A 129 17.00 10.43 14.44
CA ALA A 129 15.60 10.17 14.80
C ALA A 129 14.68 10.78 13.75
N CYS A 130 13.75 9.99 13.21
CA CYS A 130 12.65 10.50 12.40
C CYS A 130 11.40 10.67 13.28
N PRO A 131 11.08 11.88 13.73
CA PRO A 131 9.84 12.08 14.47
C PRO A 131 8.64 11.76 13.57
N ALA A 132 7.59 11.21 14.18
CA ALA A 132 6.30 11.08 13.51
C ALA A 132 5.82 12.48 13.01
N PRO A 133 5.08 12.56 11.90
CA PRO A 133 4.63 13.84 11.38
C PRO A 133 3.76 14.54 12.42
N GLY A 134 3.94 15.84 12.58
CA GLY A 134 3.13 16.63 13.49
C GLY A 134 1.70 16.85 12.98
N GLY A 135 0.80 17.29 13.86
CA GLY A 135 -0.51 17.81 13.44
C GLY A 135 -1.54 16.75 13.03
N PHE A 136 -1.59 15.63 13.76
CA PHE A 136 -2.60 14.60 13.53
C PHE A 136 -4.02 15.05 13.90
N THR A 137 -4.97 14.66 13.08
CA THR A 137 -6.41 14.67 13.36
C THR A 137 -6.89 13.24 13.41
N GLY A 138 -7.51 12.83 14.52
CA GLY A 138 -8.14 11.51 14.59
C GLY A 138 -9.33 11.41 13.63
N VAL A 139 -9.38 10.32 12.88
CA VAL A 139 -10.42 9.96 11.93
C VAL A 139 -10.97 8.59 12.34
N GLY A 140 -12.29 8.42 12.19
CA GLY A 140 -12.99 7.24 12.69
C GLY A 140 -13.70 7.49 14.01
N ARG A 141 -14.70 6.67 14.31
CA ARG A 141 -15.33 6.68 15.63
C ARG A 141 -14.45 5.86 16.56
N PRO A 142 -14.10 6.35 17.77
CA PRO A 142 -13.67 5.46 18.83
C PRO A 142 -14.76 4.40 18.96
N THR A 143 -14.44 3.13 18.73
CA THR A 143 -15.36 2.04 19.03
C THR A 143 -15.50 2.00 20.55
N ALA A 144 -16.50 2.70 21.06
CA ALA A 144 -16.87 2.67 22.47
C ALA A 144 -17.35 1.25 22.79
N GLY A 145 -16.44 0.39 23.27
CA GLY A 145 -16.75 -0.87 23.97
C GLY A 145 -17.50 -1.94 23.18
N GLY A 146 -17.23 -2.13 21.89
CA GLY A 146 -17.97 -3.05 21.03
C GLY A 146 -17.33 -4.43 20.84
N GLU A 147 -18.16 -5.46 20.89
CA GLU A 147 -17.94 -6.90 20.66
C GLU A 147 -17.37 -7.21 19.26
N GLY A 148 -16.15 -6.77 18.95
CA GLY A 148 -15.39 -7.27 17.81
C GLY A 148 -15.01 -8.74 18.00
N PRO A 149 -14.77 -9.51 16.92
CA PRO A 149 -14.24 -10.86 17.05
C PRO A 149 -12.99 -10.84 17.93
N PRO A 150 -12.75 -11.86 18.79
CA PRO A 150 -11.55 -11.93 19.60
C PRO A 150 -10.32 -11.80 18.69
N GLY A 151 -9.62 -10.66 18.77
CA GLY A 151 -8.49 -10.31 17.89
C GLY A 151 -8.63 -9.00 17.10
N ALA A 152 -9.83 -8.43 16.93
CA ALA A 152 -10.02 -7.16 16.24
C ALA A 152 -9.73 -5.95 17.17
N LEU A 153 -8.44 -5.69 17.40
CA LEU A 153 -7.94 -4.55 18.16
C LEU A 153 -7.49 -3.40 17.24
N LEU A 154 -8.40 -2.87 16.42
CA LEU A 154 -8.24 -1.48 15.98
C LEU A 154 -9.04 -0.55 16.89
N THR A 155 -8.55 -0.47 18.14
CA THR A 155 -8.82 0.67 19.03
C THR A 155 -7.96 1.88 18.70
N VAL A 156 -7.09 1.79 17.69
CA VAL A 156 -6.20 2.88 17.31
C VAL A 156 -6.93 3.80 16.34
N ALA A 157 -7.18 5.03 16.78
CA ALA A 157 -7.74 6.10 15.94
C ALA A 157 -6.92 6.21 14.65
N LEU A 158 -7.57 6.19 13.49
CA LEU A 158 -6.87 6.49 12.23
C LEU A 158 -6.37 7.92 12.32
N LEU A 159 -5.08 8.14 12.18
CA LEU A 159 -4.51 9.47 12.27
C LEU A 159 -4.36 10.04 10.86
N ARG A 160 -4.96 11.20 10.63
CA ARG A 160 -4.80 11.97 9.40
C ARG A 160 -3.86 13.13 9.66
N PHE A 161 -2.85 13.31 8.82
CA PHE A 161 -1.99 14.49 8.81
C PHE A 161 -2.01 15.16 7.44
N GLY A 162 -1.68 16.45 7.40
CA GLY A 162 -1.56 17.19 6.15
C GLY A 162 -0.16 17.05 5.56
N ARG A 163 -0.04 16.47 4.36
CA ARG A 163 1.26 16.30 3.68
C ARG A 163 2.02 17.63 3.51
N ALA A 164 1.33 18.74 3.29
CA ALA A 164 1.96 20.06 3.14
C ALA A 164 2.68 20.55 4.41
N ALA A 165 2.34 19.99 5.57
CA ALA A 165 2.99 20.26 6.86
C ALA A 165 3.97 19.15 7.26
N ALA A 166 4.12 18.12 6.43
CA ALA A 166 5.00 17.00 6.68
C ALA A 166 6.43 17.37 6.28
N GLU A 167 7.39 16.88 7.04
CA GLU A 167 8.82 17.14 6.83
C GLU A 167 9.55 15.82 6.52
N LEU A 168 10.75 15.94 5.97
CA LEU A 168 11.63 14.81 5.68
C LEU A 168 10.92 13.77 4.80
N GLU A 169 10.89 12.52 5.23
CA GLU A 169 10.30 11.42 4.48
C GLU A 169 8.77 11.43 4.44
N TRP A 170 8.13 12.11 5.38
CA TRP A 170 6.67 12.27 5.39
C TRP A 170 6.21 13.22 4.29
N ALA A 171 7.15 13.97 3.70
CA ALA A 171 6.90 14.84 2.56
C ALA A 171 6.97 14.10 1.21
N TYR A 172 7.47 12.85 1.17
CA TYR A 172 7.47 12.09 -0.07
C TYR A 172 6.04 11.86 -0.57
N ALA A 173 5.86 11.91 -1.89
CA ALA A 173 4.58 11.62 -2.51
C ALA A 173 4.20 10.12 -2.36
N TRP A 174 5.21 9.27 -2.20
CA TRP A 174 5.10 7.82 -2.06
C TRP A 174 5.87 7.36 -0.83
N ASP A 175 5.18 6.56 -0.03
CA ASP A 175 5.74 5.69 0.99
C ASP A 175 5.61 4.26 0.48
N LEU A 176 6.76 3.67 0.11
CA LEU A 176 6.84 2.29 -0.36
C LEU A 176 6.96 1.29 0.79
N ALA A 177 7.16 1.78 2.02
CA ALA A 177 7.32 0.97 3.22
C ALA A 177 6.08 1.09 4.12
N GLY A 178 4.95 0.54 3.65
CA GLY A 178 3.69 0.50 4.40
C GLY A 178 2.61 1.45 3.91
N GLY A 179 2.73 2.00 2.70
CA GLY A 179 1.72 2.88 2.12
C GLY A 179 0.63 2.10 1.38
N LEU A 180 -0.64 2.32 1.74
CA LEU A 180 -1.83 1.83 1.02
C LEU A 180 -2.44 2.97 0.20
N TYR A 181 -2.70 2.70 -1.06
CA TYR A 181 -3.17 3.68 -2.06
C TYR A 181 -4.34 3.12 -2.87
N ARG A 182 -5.13 4.01 -3.46
CA ARG A 182 -6.06 3.60 -4.51
C ARG A 182 -5.26 3.23 -5.75
N ARG A 183 -5.58 2.10 -6.37
CA ARG A 183 -4.90 1.61 -7.57
C ARG A 183 -4.89 2.65 -8.70
N ALA A 184 -6.02 3.34 -8.88
CA ALA A 184 -6.17 4.38 -9.91
C ALA A 184 -5.21 5.57 -9.68
N ASP A 185 -4.94 5.92 -8.43
CA ASP A 185 -4.01 7.01 -8.12
C ASP A 185 -2.56 6.56 -8.35
N VAL A 186 -2.22 5.31 -8.01
CA VAL A 186 -0.92 4.71 -8.32
C VAL A 186 -0.68 4.72 -9.84
N ALA A 187 -1.62 4.19 -10.62
CA ALA A 187 -1.49 4.15 -12.07
C ALA A 187 -1.29 5.53 -12.71
N ARG A 188 -1.99 6.57 -12.22
CA ARG A 188 -1.81 7.94 -12.73
C ARG A 188 -0.41 8.47 -12.45
N VAL A 189 0.12 8.25 -11.26
CA VAL A 189 1.45 8.77 -10.90
C VAL A 189 2.54 8.00 -11.65
N VAL A 190 2.44 6.68 -11.72
CA VAL A 190 3.39 5.84 -12.46
C VAL A 190 3.41 6.23 -13.94
N ARG A 191 2.24 6.38 -14.56
CA ARG A 191 2.14 6.86 -15.94
C ARG A 191 2.80 8.23 -16.11
N LYS A 192 2.57 9.15 -15.17
CA LYS A 192 3.19 10.48 -15.24
C LYS A 192 4.71 10.38 -15.19
N ILE A 193 5.27 9.60 -14.26
CA ILE A 193 6.72 9.41 -14.15
C ILE A 193 7.28 8.83 -15.45
N LEU A 194 6.62 7.83 -16.04
CA LEU A 194 7.07 7.20 -17.28
C LEU A 194 7.02 8.16 -18.48
N LEU A 195 5.93 8.92 -18.63
CA LEU A 195 5.80 9.89 -19.73
C LEU A 195 6.77 11.07 -19.59
N ASP A 196 6.98 11.57 -18.37
CA ASP A 196 7.93 12.65 -18.11
C ASP A 196 9.37 12.22 -18.48
N HIS A 197 9.71 10.92 -18.35
CA HIS A 197 11.00 10.37 -18.80
C HIS A 197 11.16 10.30 -20.32
N GLU A 198 10.10 9.95 -21.07
CA GLU A 198 10.14 9.86 -22.54
C GLU A 198 10.36 11.24 -23.18
N GLU A 199 9.73 12.30 -22.65
CA GLU A 199 9.89 13.67 -23.17
C GLU A 199 11.32 14.22 -22.96
N GLU A 200 12.01 13.82 -21.89
CA GLU A 200 13.40 14.21 -21.62
C GLU A 200 14.38 13.56 -22.60
N GLU A 201 14.14 12.32 -23.02
CA GLU A 201 15.00 11.60 -23.97
C GLU A 201 14.84 12.11 -25.41
N GLU A 202 13.64 12.55 -25.83
CA GLU A 202 13.41 13.11 -27.16
C GLU A 202 13.88 14.57 -27.30
N GLY A 203 14.05 15.29 -26.19
CA GLY A 203 14.39 16.72 -26.16
C GLY A 203 15.88 17.06 -26.02
N GLY A 204 16.76 16.06 -25.81
CA GLY A 204 18.21 16.23 -25.57
C GLY A 204 19.10 15.84 -26.75
#